data_AF-A0A369WSQ9-F1
#
_entry.id   AF-A0A369WSQ9-F1
#
_cell.length_a   1.000
_cell.length_b   1.000
_cell.length_c   1.000
_cell.angle_alpha   90.00
_cell.angle_beta   90.00
_cell.angle_gamma   90.00
#
_symmetry.space_group_name_H-M   'P 1'
#
loop_
_entity.id
_entity.type
_entity.pdbx_description
1 polymer ?
#
loop_
_entity_poly.entity_id
_entity_poly.type
_entity_poly.pdbx_seq_one_letter_code
_entity_poly.pdbx_strand_id
1 'polypeptide(L)'
;MALTNFAALTTEQKTAWAMDLWRTARNQSFVMKFTGKGHNSLIQRITELTKTEKGARAVMTLLADLTGDGVVGDYTLEGNEEEIKAYDTVVQIDQLRNANRLKGKLADQKSIVNFRKSSRDVLAYWLADRIDQIAFLTLSSIPLTQKTNGALRPVKATGQNFSDLEFAVASPAPSTNRSVYLTSAGIQNGTGYDATDGSLGHIRYQDIVNLQARAKDEYIRGIKTGDGEEIYHMFVTPQGMAKLKLDPDYIANVRNAATRGTKNALFAGSNSVMVDGVMVHQFRHVYSNEGAANGARFGTTNGNDVGQRALFCGAQALGMADLGVPGWFEKEFDYDNQAGIRIEKMLGFLKPQFKGNPLRPDSLEDFGVITVDTAL
;
A
#
# COMPACT_ATOMS: atom_id res chain seq x y z
N MET A 1 50.93 16.54 5.14
CA MET A 1 51.11 15.09 4.92
C MET A 1 49.82 14.53 4.35
N ALA A 2 49.86 13.96 3.15
CA ALA A 2 48.71 13.26 2.56
C ALA A 2 48.68 11.83 3.13
N LEU A 3 47.63 11.50 3.90
CA LEU A 3 47.42 10.16 4.44
C LEU A 3 46.44 9.42 3.52
N THR A 4 46.92 8.38 2.85
CA THR A 4 46.10 7.49 2.03
C THR A 4 45.38 6.49 2.93
N ASN A 5 44.07 6.65 3.08
CA ASN A 5 43.24 5.76 3.89
C ASN A 5 42.67 4.61 3.03
N PHE A 6 43.23 3.41 3.14
CA PHE A 6 42.70 2.20 2.48
C PHE A 6 41.39 1.67 3.10
N ALA A 7 40.92 2.23 4.22
CA ALA A 7 39.64 1.90 4.84
C ALA A 7 38.48 2.81 4.41
N ALA A 8 38.76 3.86 3.62
CA ALA A 8 37.71 4.65 2.99
C ALA A 8 37.10 3.83 1.84
N LEU A 9 35.89 3.30 2.04
CA LEU A 9 35.15 2.62 0.97
C LEU A 9 35.15 3.48 -0.29
N THR A 10 35.48 2.86 -1.43
CA THR A 10 35.27 3.49 -2.73
C THR A 10 33.77 3.79 -2.90
N THR A 11 33.45 4.81 -3.69
CA THR A 11 32.05 5.17 -3.99
C THR A 11 31.25 3.95 -4.46
N GLU A 12 31.88 3.04 -5.20
CA GLU A 12 31.30 1.78 -5.69
C GLU A 12 30.95 0.78 -4.58
N GLN A 13 31.75 0.69 -3.53
CA GLN A 13 31.42 -0.18 -2.40
C GLN A 13 30.21 0.39 -1.63
N LYS A 14 30.12 1.72 -1.45
CA LYS A 14 28.96 2.35 -0.79
C LYS A 14 27.68 2.15 -1.59
N THR A 15 27.74 2.23 -2.92
CA THR A 15 26.59 1.93 -3.78
C THR A 15 26.20 0.45 -3.73
N ALA A 16 27.16 -0.47 -3.65
CA ALA A 16 26.87 -1.89 -3.45
C ALA A 16 26.15 -2.16 -2.12
N TRP A 17 26.62 -1.56 -1.02
CA TRP A 17 25.95 -1.65 0.29
C TRP A 17 24.55 -1.05 0.28
N ALA A 18 24.38 0.10 -0.38
CA ALA A 18 23.06 0.71 -0.57
C ALA A 18 22.10 -0.19 -1.36
N MET A 19 22.58 -0.83 -2.44
CA MET A 19 21.77 -1.76 -3.23
C MET A 19 21.40 -3.01 -2.46
N ASP A 20 22.33 -3.55 -1.66
CA ASP A 20 22.09 -4.73 -0.83
C ASP A 20 21.10 -4.45 0.31
N LEU A 21 21.21 -3.28 0.95
CA LEU A 21 20.21 -2.78 1.89
C LEU A 21 18.85 -2.66 1.21
N TRP A 22 18.79 -2.09 0.01
CA TRP A 22 17.53 -1.91 -0.71
C TRP A 22 16.91 -3.23 -1.11
N ARG A 23 17.72 -4.19 -1.57
CA ARG A 23 17.26 -5.54 -1.90
C ARG A 23 16.67 -6.22 -0.67
N THR A 24 17.33 -6.09 0.48
CA THR A 24 16.85 -6.64 1.75
C THR A 24 15.55 -5.98 2.20
N ALA A 25 15.50 -4.64 2.17
CA ALA A 25 14.29 -3.89 2.51
C ALA A 25 13.12 -4.22 1.58
N ARG A 26 13.37 -4.36 0.27
CA ARG A 26 12.36 -4.73 -0.72
C ARG A 26 11.81 -6.14 -0.50
N ASN A 27 12.70 -7.11 -0.22
CA ASN A 27 12.28 -8.48 0.04
C ASN A 27 11.49 -8.63 1.35
N GLN A 28 11.77 -7.76 2.33
CA GLN A 28 11.06 -7.75 3.61
C GLN A 28 9.74 -6.97 3.56
N SER A 29 9.63 -5.95 2.72
CA SER A 29 8.40 -5.18 2.53
C SER A 29 7.32 -6.04 1.88
N PHE A 30 6.13 -6.02 2.47
CA PHE A 30 4.96 -6.73 1.96
C PHE A 30 4.41 -6.05 0.70
N VAL A 31 4.36 -4.72 0.70
CA VAL A 31 3.81 -3.88 -0.38
C VAL A 31 4.61 -4.07 -1.68
N MET A 32 5.92 -4.23 -1.56
CA MET A 32 6.82 -4.40 -2.70
C MET A 32 6.57 -5.68 -3.51
N LYS A 33 5.88 -6.69 -2.96
CA LYS A 33 5.50 -7.91 -3.69
C LYS A 33 4.39 -7.65 -4.71
N PHE A 34 3.57 -6.62 -4.48
CA PHE A 34 2.43 -6.24 -5.34
C PHE A 34 2.75 -5.02 -6.22
N THR A 35 4.01 -4.59 -6.19
CA THR A 35 4.49 -3.42 -6.91
C THR A 35 5.08 -3.81 -8.26
N GLY A 36 4.59 -3.20 -9.33
CA GLY A 36 5.06 -3.41 -10.70
C GLY A 36 5.04 -2.13 -11.52
N LYS A 37 5.72 -2.12 -12.67
CA LYS A 37 5.83 -0.93 -13.53
C LYS A 37 4.64 -0.75 -14.48
N GLY A 38 3.90 -1.82 -14.75
CA GLY A 38 2.81 -1.82 -15.72
C GLY A 38 1.45 -1.48 -15.10
N HIS A 39 0.53 -1.03 -15.95
CA HIS A 39 -0.87 -0.72 -15.60
C HIS A 39 -1.66 -1.91 -15.04
N ASN A 40 -1.19 -3.16 -15.25
CA ASN A 40 -1.81 -4.36 -14.68
C ASN A 40 -1.35 -4.67 -13.24
N SER A 41 -0.48 -3.83 -12.66
CA SER A 41 0.05 -4.05 -11.31
C SER A 41 -0.89 -3.44 -10.28
N LEU A 42 -1.06 -4.08 -9.12
CA LEU A 42 -1.84 -3.51 -8.01
C LEU A 42 -1.28 -2.15 -7.59
N ILE A 43 0.05 -2.06 -7.42
CA ILE A 43 0.75 -0.83 -7.11
C ILE A 43 1.60 -0.46 -8.31
N GLN A 44 1.32 0.68 -8.92
CA GLN A 44 2.08 1.19 -10.04
C GLN A 44 3.32 1.92 -9.54
N ARG A 45 4.49 1.39 -9.89
CA ARG A 45 5.79 1.94 -9.53
C ARG A 45 6.30 2.89 -10.60
N ILE A 46 6.45 4.15 -10.22
CA ILE A 46 7.03 5.19 -11.05
C ILE A 46 8.49 5.37 -10.62
N THR A 47 9.41 4.93 -11.48
CA THR A 47 10.86 4.98 -11.19
C THR A 47 11.56 6.18 -11.80
N GLU A 48 10.89 6.90 -12.69
CA GLU A 48 11.47 7.99 -13.46
C GLU A 48 10.62 9.25 -13.32
N LEU A 49 11.30 10.39 -13.26
CA LEU A 49 10.63 11.69 -13.27
C LEU A 49 10.35 12.08 -14.72
N THR A 50 9.09 12.26 -15.06
CA THR A 50 8.69 12.81 -16.34
C THR A 50 9.01 14.31 -16.33
N LYS A 51 9.70 14.79 -17.36
CA LYS A 51 9.94 16.22 -17.54
C LYS A 51 8.63 16.88 -17.97
N THR A 52 8.07 17.73 -17.12
CA THR A 52 6.89 18.56 -17.44
C THR A 52 7.32 20.03 -17.50
N GLU A 53 6.50 20.90 -18.11
CA GLU A 53 6.76 22.35 -18.16
C GLU A 53 6.95 22.99 -16.78
N LYS A 54 6.43 22.34 -15.72
CA LYS A 54 6.54 22.77 -14.32
C LYS A 54 7.64 22.04 -13.52
N GLY A 55 8.57 21.35 -14.20
CA GLY A 55 9.68 20.62 -13.61
C GLY A 55 9.58 19.09 -13.72
N ALA A 56 10.57 18.39 -13.17
CA ALA A 56 10.62 16.93 -13.14
C ALA A 56 9.68 16.39 -12.05
N ARG A 57 8.61 15.67 -12.44
CA ARG A 57 7.56 15.17 -11.54
C ARG A 57 7.32 13.69 -11.79
N ALA A 58 6.96 12.93 -10.75
CA ALA A 58 6.47 11.57 -10.93
C ALA A 58 5.00 11.66 -11.37
N VAL A 59 4.74 11.41 -12.64
CA VAL A 59 3.39 11.48 -13.22
C VAL A 59 2.88 10.06 -13.42
N MET A 60 1.68 9.80 -12.90
CA MET A 60 0.91 8.62 -13.22
C MET A 60 -0.10 8.99 -14.29
N THR A 61 0.08 8.43 -15.48
CA THR A 61 -0.86 8.59 -16.58
C THR A 61 -1.83 7.42 -16.57
N LEU A 62 -3.11 7.72 -16.80
CA LEU A 62 -4.16 6.74 -16.92
C LEU A 62 -4.92 6.98 -18.22
N LEU A 63 -4.89 5.95 -19.06
CA LEU A 63 -5.64 5.90 -20.31
C LEU A 63 -7.03 5.39 -19.96
N ALA A 64 -8.04 6.22 -20.21
CA ALA A 64 -9.43 5.78 -20.11
C ALA A 64 -9.74 4.83 -21.27
N ASP A 65 -10.66 3.90 -21.03
CA ASP A 65 -11.16 3.02 -22.08
C ASP A 65 -12.02 3.84 -23.07
N LEU A 66 -12.01 3.42 -24.35
CA LEU A 66 -12.87 3.99 -25.39
C LEU A 66 -14.33 3.63 -25.09
N THR A 67 -15.24 4.60 -25.29
CA THR A 67 -16.66 4.52 -24.93
C THR A 67 -17.58 4.43 -26.14
N GLY A 68 -17.09 4.70 -27.34
CA GLY A 68 -17.87 4.64 -28.58
C GLY A 68 -18.03 3.22 -29.11
N ASP A 69 -19.18 2.94 -29.72
CA ASP A 69 -19.47 1.68 -30.41
C ASP A 69 -18.70 1.53 -31.74
N GLY A 70 -17.88 2.53 -32.11
CA GLY A 70 -17.16 2.61 -33.36
C GLY A 70 -18.05 2.92 -34.57
N VAL A 71 -17.49 2.75 -35.78
CA VAL A 71 -18.21 2.89 -37.05
C VAL A 71 -18.43 1.49 -37.63
N VAL A 72 -19.67 1.19 -38.02
CA VAL A 72 -20.08 -0.14 -38.52
C VAL A 72 -20.17 -0.14 -40.05
N GLY A 73 -19.90 -1.27 -40.71
CA GLY A 73 -20.09 -1.42 -42.17
C GLY A 73 -19.07 -0.63 -43.00
N ASP A 74 -19.45 -0.28 -44.24
CA ASP A 74 -18.58 0.44 -45.19
C ASP A 74 -18.59 1.97 -44.97
N TYR A 75 -19.07 2.44 -43.81
CA TYR A 75 -19.11 3.88 -43.51
C TYR A 75 -17.70 4.41 -43.23
N THR A 76 -17.48 5.68 -43.59
CA THR A 76 -16.17 6.33 -43.48
C THR A 76 -15.76 6.52 -42.02
N LEU A 77 -14.62 5.94 -41.66
CA LEU A 77 -14.00 6.04 -40.33
C LEU A 77 -13.28 7.39 -40.14
N GLU A 78 -12.71 7.93 -41.21
CA GLU A 78 -12.04 9.24 -41.20
C GLU A 78 -13.06 10.36 -40.90
N GLY A 79 -12.87 11.07 -39.79
CA GLY A 79 -13.79 12.09 -39.28
C GLY A 79 -14.78 11.61 -38.21
N ASN A 80 -14.86 10.31 -37.96
CA ASN A 80 -15.66 9.68 -36.89
C ASN A 80 -14.77 9.01 -35.82
N GLU A 81 -13.55 9.52 -35.64
CA GLU A 81 -12.58 9.00 -34.69
C GLU A 81 -12.96 9.39 -33.25
N GLU A 82 -12.79 8.46 -32.31
CA GLU A 82 -12.99 8.73 -30.90
C GLU A 82 -11.70 9.29 -30.27
N GLU A 83 -11.84 10.36 -29.50
CA GLU A 83 -10.72 10.95 -28.76
C GLU A 83 -10.31 10.08 -27.56
N ILE A 84 -9.03 9.71 -27.49
CA ILE A 84 -8.47 9.01 -26.33
C ILE A 84 -8.32 10.01 -25.17
N LYS A 85 -9.09 9.82 -24.11
CA LYS A 85 -8.97 10.61 -22.87
C LYS A 85 -7.83 10.06 -22.02
N ALA A 86 -6.80 10.87 -21.81
CA ALA A 86 -5.72 10.59 -20.86
C ALA A 86 -5.86 11.49 -19.63
N TYR A 87 -5.75 10.90 -18.45
CA TYR A 87 -5.74 11.64 -17.19
C TYR A 87 -4.40 11.47 -16.50
N ASP A 88 -3.84 12.60 -16.06
CA ASP A 88 -2.53 12.64 -15.40
C ASP A 88 -2.67 13.08 -13.95
N THR A 89 -2.08 12.32 -13.04
CA THR A 89 -1.97 12.70 -11.63
C THR A 89 -0.51 12.78 -11.21
N VAL A 90 -0.18 13.79 -10.42
CA VAL A 90 1.19 14.02 -9.94
C VAL A 90 1.34 13.41 -8.55
N VAL A 91 2.31 12.51 -8.41
CA VAL A 91 2.71 11.96 -7.11
C VAL A 91 3.77 12.89 -6.50
N GLN A 92 3.46 13.47 -5.34
CA GLN A 92 4.44 14.24 -4.57
C GLN A 92 5.46 13.30 -3.92
N ILE A 93 6.70 13.75 -3.79
CA ILE A 93 7.83 12.94 -3.34
C ILE A 93 8.50 13.67 -2.18
N ASP A 94 8.85 12.92 -1.15
CA ASP A 94 9.65 13.44 -0.04
C ASP A 94 10.73 12.41 0.35
N GLN A 95 11.62 12.80 1.25
CA GLN A 95 12.76 12.02 1.67
C GLN A 95 12.61 11.50 3.09
N LEU A 96 12.66 10.18 3.22
CA LEU A 96 12.70 9.50 4.50
C LEU A 96 14.14 9.12 4.88
N ARG A 97 14.55 9.46 6.10
CA ARG A 97 15.93 9.28 6.59
C ARG A 97 15.95 8.72 8.00
N ASN A 98 16.94 7.87 8.28
CA ASN A 98 17.24 7.43 9.64
C ASN A 98 18.72 7.09 9.79
N ALA A 99 19.23 7.13 11.02
CA ALA A 99 20.63 6.85 11.32
C ALA A 99 20.78 6.14 12.66
N ASN A 100 21.82 5.32 12.77
CA ASN A 100 22.26 4.73 14.03
C ASN A 100 23.74 5.06 14.29
N ARG A 101 24.13 5.09 15.57
CA ARG A 101 25.47 5.48 16.00
C ARG A 101 25.98 4.55 17.07
N LEU A 102 27.25 4.19 16.97
CA LEU A 102 27.96 3.38 17.94
C LEU A 102 28.42 4.24 19.14
N LYS A 103 28.40 3.66 20.34
CA LYS A 103 28.79 4.33 21.60
C LYS A 103 30.32 4.54 21.75
N GLY A 104 31.16 3.73 21.11
CA GLY A 104 32.64 3.88 21.14
C GLY A 104 33.41 2.64 20.70
N LYS A 105 34.68 2.79 20.26
CA LYS A 105 35.54 1.69 19.74
C LYS A 105 35.69 0.49 20.67
N LEU A 106 35.73 0.73 21.98
CA LEU A 106 35.84 -0.33 22.99
C LEU A 106 34.57 -1.19 23.09
N ALA A 107 33.40 -0.63 22.77
CA ALA A 107 32.16 -1.39 22.72
C ALA A 107 32.06 -2.25 21.45
N ASP A 108 32.62 -1.78 20.33
CA ASP A 108 32.68 -2.54 19.08
C ASP A 108 33.65 -3.73 19.19
N GLN A 109 34.84 -3.52 19.78
CA GLN A 109 35.81 -4.60 19.99
C GLN A 109 35.36 -5.67 21.01
N LYS A 110 34.56 -5.28 22.01
CA LYS A 110 33.95 -6.24 22.95
C LYS A 110 32.74 -6.97 22.35
N SER A 111 32.20 -6.48 21.24
CA SER A 111 31.05 -7.05 20.56
C SER A 111 31.53 -8.02 19.47
N ILE A 112 31.00 -9.24 19.46
CA ILE A 112 31.21 -10.21 18.37
C ILE A 112 30.45 -9.77 17.09
N VAL A 113 29.48 -8.86 17.22
CA VAL A 113 28.59 -8.42 16.14
C VAL A 113 29.22 -7.30 15.32
N ASN A 114 29.37 -7.51 14.02
CA ASN A 114 29.85 -6.49 13.08
C ASN A 114 28.81 -5.36 12.94
N PHE A 115 29.14 -4.18 13.46
CA PHE A 115 28.27 -2.99 13.48
C PHE A 115 27.70 -2.64 12.09
N ARG A 116 28.46 -2.81 11.00
CA ARG A 116 27.98 -2.47 9.65
C ARG A 116 26.87 -3.42 9.17
N LYS A 117 27.05 -4.73 9.38
CA LYS A 117 26.05 -5.74 8.97
C LYS A 117 24.77 -5.63 9.78
N SER A 118 24.90 -5.52 11.11
CA SER A 118 23.74 -5.35 11.99
C SER A 118 23.00 -4.03 11.73
N SER A 119 23.73 -2.95 11.48
CA SER A 119 23.13 -1.66 11.10
C SER A 119 22.39 -1.74 9.79
N ARG A 120 22.96 -2.38 8.76
CA ARG A 120 22.29 -2.60 7.48
C ARG A 120 20.97 -3.33 7.68
N ASP A 121 20.99 -4.45 8.40
CA ASP A 121 19.82 -5.32 8.52
C ASP A 121 18.70 -4.65 9.34
N VAL A 122 19.04 -3.94 10.41
CA VAL A 122 18.07 -3.21 11.25
C VAL A 122 17.51 -2.00 10.51
N LEU A 123 18.34 -1.24 9.79
CA LEU A 123 17.88 -0.08 9.01
C LEU A 123 17.06 -0.51 7.79
N ALA A 124 17.39 -1.64 7.15
CA ALA A 124 16.59 -2.23 6.08
C ALA A 124 15.20 -2.62 6.56
N TYR A 125 15.11 -3.32 7.70
CA TYR A 125 13.84 -3.70 8.32
C TYR A 125 13.01 -2.47 8.72
N TRP A 126 13.65 -1.46 9.31
CA TRP A 126 12.97 -0.20 9.65
C TRP A 126 12.37 0.49 8.41
N LEU A 127 13.14 0.56 7.32
CA LEU A 127 12.67 1.20 6.09
C LEU A 127 11.49 0.43 5.47
N ALA A 128 11.58 -0.90 5.42
CA ALA A 128 10.50 -1.77 4.95
C ALA A 128 9.21 -1.59 5.76
N ASP A 129 9.32 -1.59 7.10
CA ASP A 129 8.18 -1.43 8.01
C ASP A 129 7.51 -0.05 7.89
N ARG A 130 8.28 1.02 7.60
CA ARG A 130 7.72 2.36 7.37
C ARG A 130 7.07 2.52 6.00
N ILE A 131 7.67 1.96 4.96
CA ILE A 131 7.09 1.93 3.62
C ILE A 131 5.73 1.22 3.67
N ASP A 132 5.66 0.05 4.32
CA ASP A 132 4.42 -0.71 4.43
C ASP A 132 3.35 0.07 5.22
N GLN A 133 3.69 0.69 6.35
CA GLN A 133 2.74 1.49 7.13
C GLN A 133 2.19 2.68 6.35
N ILE A 134 3.05 3.43 5.66
CA ILE A 134 2.63 4.61 4.91
C ILE A 134 1.73 4.19 3.74
N ALA A 135 2.10 3.14 3.01
CA ALA A 135 1.32 2.63 1.88
C ALA A 135 -0.08 2.13 2.29
N PHE A 136 -0.20 1.40 3.40
CA PHE A 136 -1.52 0.93 3.87
C PHE A 136 -2.38 2.06 4.42
N LEU A 137 -1.79 3.05 5.10
CA LEU A 137 -2.53 4.22 5.56
C LEU A 137 -3.04 5.06 4.37
N THR A 138 -2.22 5.29 3.35
CA THR A 138 -2.64 6.02 2.14
C THR A 138 -3.70 5.26 1.34
N LEU A 139 -3.57 3.93 1.19
CA LEU A 139 -4.60 3.08 0.58
C LEU A 139 -5.93 3.15 1.32
N SER A 140 -5.89 3.13 2.66
CA SER A 140 -7.06 3.18 3.53
C SER A 140 -7.72 4.56 3.65
N SER A 141 -7.14 5.57 2.98
CA SER A 141 -7.52 6.98 3.13
C SER A 141 -7.54 7.41 4.59
N ILE A 142 -6.48 7.08 5.35
CA ILE A 142 -6.30 7.48 6.76
C ILE A 142 -5.11 8.44 6.85
N PRO A 143 -5.20 9.51 7.66
CA PRO A 143 -4.10 10.45 7.83
C PRO A 143 -2.87 9.80 8.48
N LEU A 144 -1.68 10.24 8.07
CA LEU A 144 -0.39 9.73 8.57
C LEU A 144 -0.08 10.14 10.02
N THR A 145 -0.96 10.91 10.65
CA THR A 145 -0.96 11.20 12.09
C THR A 145 -1.34 9.96 12.92
N GLN A 146 -2.04 9.00 12.33
CA GLN A 146 -2.42 7.76 12.98
C GLN A 146 -1.38 6.66 12.73
N LYS A 147 -1.37 5.68 13.63
CA LYS A 147 -0.76 4.37 13.40
C LYS A 147 -1.78 3.47 12.71
N THR A 148 -1.31 2.35 12.17
CA THR A 148 -2.16 1.33 11.54
C THR A 148 -3.13 0.65 12.50
N ASN A 149 -2.93 0.78 13.82
CA ASN A 149 -3.90 0.34 14.83
C ASN A 149 -4.83 1.47 15.33
N GLY A 150 -4.88 2.61 14.64
CA GLY A 150 -5.74 3.75 14.97
C GLY A 150 -5.25 4.63 16.12
N ALA A 151 -4.19 4.22 16.84
CA ALA A 151 -3.60 5.05 17.88
C ALA A 151 -2.92 6.29 17.26
N LEU A 152 -3.02 7.44 17.92
CA LEU A 152 -2.32 8.65 17.50
C LEU A 152 -0.80 8.47 17.62
N ARG A 153 -0.06 8.98 16.65
CA ARG A 153 1.41 9.10 16.73
C ARG A 153 1.77 10.26 17.65
N PRO A 154 2.85 10.13 18.44
CA PRO A 154 3.32 11.25 19.26
C PRO A 154 3.75 12.40 18.37
N VAL A 155 3.34 13.62 18.72
CA VAL A 155 3.78 14.84 18.04
C VAL A 155 5.24 15.10 18.43
N LYS A 156 6.13 15.05 17.45
CA LYS A 156 7.54 15.39 17.59
C LYS A 156 7.82 16.76 16.98
N ALA A 157 9.06 17.23 17.15
CA ALA A 157 9.54 18.42 16.45
C ALA A 157 9.36 18.28 14.93
N THR A 158 9.17 19.42 14.26
CA THR A 158 8.98 19.51 12.80
C THR A 158 10.08 18.75 12.05
N GLY A 159 9.66 17.98 11.04
CA GLY A 159 10.54 17.14 10.22
C GLY A 159 10.79 15.74 10.81
N GLN A 160 10.12 15.40 11.92
CA GLN A 160 10.18 14.06 12.53
C GLN A 160 8.83 13.35 12.55
N ASN A 161 7.77 13.99 12.05
CA ASN A 161 6.44 13.39 11.93
C ASN A 161 6.18 12.93 10.50
N PHE A 162 5.40 11.86 10.32
CA PHE A 162 4.96 11.46 8.98
C PHE A 162 3.90 12.39 8.39
N SER A 163 3.25 13.20 9.22
CA SER A 163 2.38 14.29 8.77
C SER A 163 3.15 15.44 8.11
N ASP A 164 4.46 15.54 8.33
CA ASP A 164 5.28 16.60 7.76
C ASP A 164 5.74 16.25 6.32
N LEU A 165 5.43 15.05 5.83
CA LEU A 165 5.79 14.60 4.49
C LEU A 165 4.98 15.38 3.45
N GLU A 166 5.59 15.79 2.34
CA GLU A 166 4.93 16.59 1.31
C GLU A 166 3.68 15.91 0.69
N PHE A 167 3.67 14.57 0.64
CA PHE A 167 2.53 13.79 0.16
C PHE A 167 1.52 13.41 1.26
N ALA A 168 1.71 13.87 2.50
CA ALA A 168 0.77 13.62 3.58
C ALA A 168 -0.47 14.50 3.43
N VAL A 169 -1.59 13.88 3.07
CA VAL A 169 -2.89 14.57 3.05
C VAL A 169 -3.42 14.65 4.48
N ALA A 170 -3.85 15.85 4.91
CA ALA A 170 -4.32 16.09 6.27
C ALA A 170 -5.68 15.43 6.56
N SER A 171 -6.58 15.38 5.57
CA SER A 171 -7.91 14.77 5.66
C SER A 171 -8.22 13.95 4.40
N PRO A 172 -7.56 12.80 4.21
CA PRO A 172 -7.90 11.91 3.11
C PRO A 172 -9.27 11.28 3.40
N ALA A 173 -10.17 11.32 2.41
CA ALA A 173 -11.46 10.64 2.47
C ALA A 173 -11.56 9.66 1.30
N PRO A 174 -12.06 8.43 1.51
CA PRO A 174 -12.45 7.57 0.39
C PRO A 174 -13.53 8.26 -0.46
N SER A 175 -13.56 8.00 -1.77
CA SER A 175 -14.68 8.51 -2.58
C SER A 175 -15.98 7.78 -2.22
N THR A 176 -17.12 8.48 -2.26
CA THR A 176 -18.43 8.01 -1.78
C THR A 176 -18.86 6.65 -2.36
N ASN A 177 -18.57 6.37 -3.63
CA ASN A 177 -18.94 5.08 -4.24
C ASN A 177 -17.92 3.96 -3.97
N ARG A 178 -16.75 4.29 -3.42
CA ARG A 178 -15.62 3.38 -3.16
C ARG A 178 -15.38 3.13 -1.66
N SER A 179 -16.37 3.51 -0.85
CA SER A 179 -16.40 3.21 0.58
C SER A 179 -17.68 2.47 0.92
N VAL A 180 -17.50 1.37 1.62
CA VAL A 180 -18.58 0.50 2.05
C VAL A 180 -18.32 0.04 3.47
N TYR A 181 -19.38 -0.34 4.17
CA TYR A 181 -19.26 -1.04 5.43
C TYR A 181 -20.13 -2.29 5.40
N LEU A 182 -19.71 -3.31 6.15
CA LEU A 182 -20.48 -4.54 6.30
C LEU A 182 -21.41 -4.43 7.49
N THR A 183 -22.64 -4.91 7.32
CA THR A 183 -23.63 -5.09 8.38
C THR A 183 -24.11 -6.54 8.41
N SER A 184 -24.92 -6.90 9.40
CA SER A 184 -25.61 -8.20 9.41
C SER A 184 -26.45 -8.43 8.14
N ALA A 185 -26.99 -7.38 7.52
CA ALA A 185 -27.79 -7.43 6.30
C ALA A 185 -26.95 -7.48 4.99
N GLY A 186 -25.62 -7.30 5.06
CA GLY A 186 -24.73 -7.30 3.90
C GLY A 186 -23.99 -5.97 3.70
N ILE A 187 -23.53 -5.72 2.47
CA ILE A 187 -22.75 -4.54 2.09
C ILE A 187 -23.65 -3.31 2.03
N GLN A 188 -23.26 -2.25 2.71
CA GLN A 188 -23.90 -0.93 2.66
C GLN A 188 -22.91 0.13 2.19
N ASN A 189 -23.40 1.17 1.52
CA ASN A 189 -22.58 2.32 1.13
C ASN A 189 -22.23 3.15 2.36
N GLY A 190 -20.97 3.54 2.49
CA GLY A 190 -20.52 4.47 3.53
C GLY A 190 -19.64 5.56 2.95
N THR A 191 -19.26 6.53 3.77
CA THR A 191 -18.24 7.54 3.44
C THR A 191 -17.02 7.47 4.37
N GLY A 192 -16.97 6.43 5.22
CA GLY A 192 -15.91 6.11 6.17
C GLY A 192 -16.27 6.50 7.60
N TYR A 193 -16.16 5.57 8.56
CA TYR A 193 -16.56 5.74 9.98
C TYR A 193 -18.07 5.93 10.25
N ASP A 194 -18.91 6.07 9.23
CA ASP A 194 -20.32 6.50 9.35
C ASP A 194 -21.33 5.39 9.71
N ALA A 195 -20.87 4.17 9.96
CA ALA A 195 -21.77 3.09 10.36
C ALA A 195 -22.42 3.46 11.70
N THR A 196 -23.73 3.25 11.82
CA THR A 196 -24.42 3.41 13.11
C THR A 196 -23.77 2.50 14.15
N ASP A 197 -23.63 2.96 15.39
CA ASP A 197 -22.96 2.19 16.44
C ASP A 197 -23.61 0.80 16.61
N GLY A 198 -22.77 -0.23 16.72
CA GLY A 198 -23.16 -1.64 16.82
C GLY A 198 -23.67 -2.27 15.53
N SER A 199 -23.70 -1.54 14.40
CA SER A 199 -24.20 -2.07 13.12
C SER A 199 -23.15 -2.81 12.28
N LEU A 200 -21.87 -2.65 12.61
CA LEU A 200 -20.78 -3.27 11.87
C LEU A 200 -20.81 -4.80 12.02
N GLY A 201 -20.81 -5.48 10.89
CA GLY A 201 -20.74 -6.94 10.78
C GLY A 201 -19.30 -7.42 10.58
N HIS A 202 -19.04 -8.67 10.99
CA HIS A 202 -17.82 -9.37 10.60
C HIS A 202 -17.84 -9.70 9.11
N ILE A 203 -16.65 -9.86 8.52
CA ILE A 203 -16.50 -10.31 7.14
C ILE A 203 -16.94 -11.78 6.99
N ARG A 204 -17.82 -12.05 6.02
CA ARG A 204 -18.31 -13.40 5.67
C ARG A 204 -17.94 -13.77 4.24
N TYR A 205 -18.01 -15.06 3.91
CA TYR A 205 -17.74 -15.56 2.56
C TYR A 205 -18.59 -14.86 1.49
N GLN A 206 -19.91 -14.74 1.73
CA GLN A 206 -20.84 -14.09 0.82
C GLN A 206 -20.48 -12.62 0.53
N ASP A 207 -19.92 -11.91 1.51
CA ASP A 207 -19.60 -10.49 1.36
C ASP A 207 -18.43 -10.31 0.38
N ILE A 208 -17.49 -11.26 0.33
CA ILE A 208 -16.35 -11.24 -0.60
C ILE A 208 -16.82 -11.41 -2.05
N VAL A 209 -17.75 -12.33 -2.29
CA VAL A 209 -18.34 -12.56 -3.63
C VAL A 209 -19.12 -11.34 -4.08
N ASN A 210 -19.95 -10.76 -3.19
CA ASN A 210 -20.71 -9.55 -3.49
C ASN A 210 -19.80 -8.33 -3.72
N LEU A 211 -18.67 -8.22 -3.01
CA LEU A 211 -17.67 -7.17 -3.25
C LEU A 211 -17.01 -7.32 -4.62
N GLN A 212 -16.73 -8.55 -5.06
CA GLN A 212 -16.19 -8.80 -6.40
C GLN A 212 -17.20 -8.43 -7.50
N ALA A 213 -18.47 -8.81 -7.34
CA ALA A 213 -19.54 -8.43 -8.26
C ALA A 213 -19.64 -6.90 -8.36
N ARG A 214 -19.69 -6.22 -7.21
CA ARG A 214 -19.70 -4.76 -7.15
C ARG A 214 -18.48 -4.12 -7.79
N ALA A 215 -17.28 -4.67 -7.58
CA ALA A 215 -16.07 -4.13 -8.18
C ALA A 215 -16.13 -4.19 -9.71
N LYS A 216 -16.66 -5.27 -10.28
CA LYS A 216 -16.89 -5.40 -11.72
C LYS A 216 -17.96 -4.44 -12.22
N ASP A 217 -19.09 -4.36 -11.52
CA ASP A 217 -20.19 -3.46 -11.87
C ASP A 217 -19.74 -2.00 -11.87
N GLU A 218 -18.88 -1.60 -10.93
CA GLU A 218 -18.35 -0.25 -10.84
C GLU A 218 -17.04 -0.03 -11.63
N TYR A 219 -16.72 -0.91 -12.59
CA TYR A 219 -15.57 -0.82 -13.51
C TYR A 219 -14.18 -0.77 -12.85
N ILE A 220 -14.00 -1.46 -11.71
CA ILE A 220 -12.67 -1.67 -11.14
C ILE A 220 -12.02 -2.85 -11.86
N ARG A 221 -10.94 -2.58 -12.58
CA ARG A 221 -10.18 -3.59 -13.31
C ARG A 221 -9.48 -4.54 -12.35
N GLY A 222 -9.73 -5.83 -12.48
CA GLY A 222 -8.91 -6.84 -11.82
C GLY A 222 -7.51 -6.94 -12.44
N ILE A 223 -6.61 -7.63 -11.75
CA ILE A 223 -5.30 -7.97 -12.29
C ILE A 223 -5.49 -9.14 -13.25
N LYS A 224 -5.22 -8.90 -14.53
CA LYS A 224 -5.35 -9.92 -15.57
C LYS A 224 -4.22 -10.93 -15.47
N THR A 225 -4.58 -12.20 -15.36
CA THR A 225 -3.65 -13.33 -15.44
C THR A 225 -3.65 -13.89 -16.87
N GLY A 226 -2.64 -14.69 -17.24
CA GLY A 226 -2.40 -15.12 -18.63
C GLY A 226 -3.58 -15.78 -19.35
N ASP A 227 -4.56 -16.29 -18.60
CA ASP A 227 -5.75 -16.97 -19.13
C ASP A 227 -6.99 -16.06 -19.26
N GLY A 228 -6.81 -14.73 -19.13
CA GLY A 228 -7.91 -13.76 -19.19
C GLY A 228 -8.73 -13.66 -17.89
N GLU A 229 -8.37 -14.44 -16.87
CA GLU A 229 -8.96 -14.35 -15.54
C GLU A 229 -8.53 -13.07 -14.82
N GLU A 230 -9.51 -12.40 -14.23
CA GLU A 230 -9.30 -11.21 -13.42
C GLU A 230 -9.25 -11.56 -11.94
N ILE A 231 -8.09 -11.31 -11.32
CA ILE A 231 -7.86 -11.57 -9.91
C ILE A 231 -7.92 -10.24 -9.15
N TYR A 232 -8.63 -10.23 -8.03
CA TYR A 232 -8.64 -9.13 -7.09
C TYR A 232 -7.86 -9.49 -5.82
N HIS A 233 -7.32 -8.49 -5.13
CA HIS A 233 -6.61 -8.69 -3.88
C HIS A 233 -7.36 -8.01 -2.73
N MET A 234 -7.70 -8.77 -1.70
CA MET A 234 -8.29 -8.22 -0.49
C MET A 234 -7.28 -8.28 0.65
N PHE A 235 -7.03 -7.16 1.33
CA PHE A 235 -6.17 -7.10 2.50
C PHE A 235 -7.00 -6.97 3.77
N VAL A 236 -6.77 -7.87 4.72
CA VAL A 236 -7.46 -7.93 6.01
C VAL A 236 -6.46 -8.03 7.15
N THR A 237 -6.86 -7.63 8.35
CA THR A 237 -6.06 -7.85 9.56
C THR A 237 -6.03 -9.34 9.91
N PRO A 238 -5.06 -9.81 10.72
CA PRO A 238 -5.02 -11.19 11.18
C PRO A 238 -6.29 -11.62 11.95
N GLN A 239 -6.88 -10.72 12.74
CA GLN A 239 -8.11 -11.01 13.49
C GLN A 239 -9.32 -11.12 12.55
N GLY A 240 -9.43 -10.21 11.58
CA GLY A 240 -10.44 -10.30 10.52
C GLY A 240 -10.35 -11.61 9.74
N MET A 241 -9.13 -12.06 9.42
CA MET A 241 -8.91 -13.34 8.76
C MET A 241 -9.33 -14.54 9.62
N ALA A 242 -9.09 -14.48 10.94
CA ALA A 242 -9.50 -15.53 11.85
C ALA A 242 -11.03 -15.66 11.88
N LYS A 243 -11.76 -14.53 11.91
CA LYS A 243 -13.23 -14.53 11.82
C LYS A 243 -13.73 -15.11 10.51
N LEU A 244 -13.12 -14.74 9.37
CA LEU A 244 -13.46 -15.31 8.06
C LEU A 244 -13.26 -16.83 8.02
N LYS A 245 -12.17 -17.34 8.59
CA LYS A 245 -11.89 -18.78 8.63
C LYS A 245 -12.86 -19.58 9.51
N LEU A 246 -13.51 -18.92 10.48
CA LEU A 246 -14.51 -19.51 11.36
C LEU A 246 -15.93 -19.42 10.80
N ASP A 247 -16.12 -18.73 9.67
CA ASP A 247 -17.42 -18.59 9.01
C ASP A 247 -17.96 -19.96 8.55
N PRO A 248 -19.22 -20.31 8.86
CA PRO A 248 -19.79 -21.62 8.50
C PRO A 248 -19.72 -21.93 7.00
N ASP A 249 -19.98 -20.93 6.14
CA ASP A 249 -19.96 -21.09 4.69
C ASP A 249 -18.54 -21.30 4.16
N TYR A 250 -17.56 -20.58 4.73
CA TYR A 250 -16.16 -20.80 4.45
C TYR A 250 -15.73 -22.23 4.84
N ILE A 251 -16.11 -22.69 6.04
CA ILE A 251 -15.79 -24.05 6.50
C ILE A 251 -16.46 -25.11 5.62
N ALA A 252 -17.72 -24.88 5.19
CA ALA A 252 -18.43 -25.79 4.30
C ALA A 252 -17.71 -25.90 2.94
N ASN A 253 -17.28 -24.78 2.37
CA ASN A 253 -16.51 -24.78 1.12
C ASN A 253 -15.16 -25.51 1.28
N VAL A 254 -14.44 -25.24 2.37
CA VAL A 254 -13.16 -25.91 2.67
C VAL A 254 -13.32 -27.42 2.86
N ARG A 255 -14.45 -27.90 3.43
CA ARG A 255 -14.72 -29.34 3.58
C ARG A 255 -15.00 -30.02 2.25
N ASN A 256 -15.61 -29.31 1.30
CA ASN A 256 -15.96 -29.83 -0.03
C ASN A 256 -14.86 -29.60 -1.08
N ALA A 257 -13.87 -28.77 -0.78
CA ALA A 257 -12.74 -28.51 -1.66
C ALA A 257 -11.84 -29.75 -1.82
N ALA A 258 -11.51 -30.08 -3.08
CA ALA A 258 -10.72 -31.25 -3.48
C ALA A 258 -9.30 -31.27 -2.88
N THR A 259 -8.63 -32.42 -3.04
CA THR A 259 -7.31 -32.84 -2.50
C THR A 259 -6.43 -31.72 -1.91
N ARG A 260 -6.18 -31.81 -0.60
CA ARG A 260 -5.28 -30.90 0.14
C ARG A 260 -3.87 -30.95 -0.45
N GLY A 261 -3.36 -29.83 -0.95
CA GLY A 261 -2.00 -29.75 -1.49
C GLY A 261 -1.62 -28.32 -1.93
N THR A 262 -0.35 -28.13 -2.28
CA THR A 262 0.22 -26.85 -2.76
C THR A 262 -0.38 -26.35 -4.08
N LYS A 263 -1.09 -27.22 -4.80
CA LYS A 263 -1.84 -26.87 -6.02
C LYS A 263 -3.27 -26.41 -5.74
N ASN A 264 -3.76 -26.55 -4.50
CA ASN A 264 -5.09 -26.07 -4.14
C ASN A 264 -4.97 -24.60 -3.73
N ALA A 265 -5.62 -23.69 -4.45
CA ALA A 265 -5.52 -22.25 -4.24
C ALA A 265 -6.00 -21.78 -2.85
N LEU A 266 -6.76 -22.61 -2.13
CA LEU A 266 -7.14 -22.39 -0.73
C LEU A 266 -6.02 -22.72 0.27
N PHE A 267 -5.04 -23.56 -0.11
CA PHE A 267 -3.96 -24.07 0.74
C PHE A 267 -2.54 -23.78 0.21
N ALA A 268 -2.43 -23.12 -0.95
CA ALA A 268 -1.15 -22.84 -1.62
C ALA A 268 -0.29 -21.77 -0.94
N GLY A 269 -0.80 -21.10 0.11
CA GLY A 269 -0.04 -20.13 0.92
C GLY A 269 -0.49 -20.14 2.37
N SER A 270 0.46 -20.06 3.31
CA SER A 270 0.14 -19.99 4.75
C SER A 270 -0.58 -18.69 5.16
N ASN A 271 -0.47 -17.64 4.35
CA ASN A 271 -0.92 -16.28 4.65
C ASN A 271 -1.97 -15.71 3.68
N SER A 272 -2.33 -16.43 2.63
CA SER A 272 -3.30 -15.98 1.64
C SER A 272 -4.26 -17.08 1.25
N VAL A 273 -5.54 -16.75 1.10
CA VAL A 273 -6.58 -17.68 0.69
C VAL A 273 -7.26 -17.12 -0.55
N MET A 274 -7.40 -17.96 -1.58
CA MET A 274 -8.16 -17.59 -2.76
C MET A 274 -9.64 -17.94 -2.59
N VAL A 275 -10.51 -16.94 -2.62
CA VAL A 275 -11.97 -17.07 -2.58
C VAL A 275 -12.51 -16.59 -3.91
N ASP A 276 -12.91 -17.52 -4.78
CA ASP A 276 -13.62 -17.22 -6.04
C ASP A 276 -12.98 -16.12 -6.92
N GLY A 277 -11.64 -16.19 -7.13
CA GLY A 277 -10.90 -15.17 -7.89
C GLY A 277 -10.43 -13.97 -7.08
N VAL A 278 -10.71 -13.91 -5.77
CA VAL A 278 -10.19 -12.91 -4.83
C VAL A 278 -9.11 -13.53 -3.95
N MET A 279 -7.89 -13.01 -4.02
CA MET A 279 -6.81 -13.38 -3.09
C MET A 279 -6.91 -12.56 -1.81
N VAL A 280 -7.34 -13.18 -0.72
CA VAL A 280 -7.39 -12.56 0.61
C VAL A 280 -6.04 -12.74 1.30
N HIS A 281 -5.38 -11.63 1.63
CA HIS A 281 -4.08 -11.58 2.31
C HIS A 281 -4.25 -11.06 3.73
N GLN A 282 -3.68 -11.77 4.70
CA GLN A 282 -3.58 -11.28 6.08
C GLN A 282 -2.32 -10.43 6.25
N PHE A 283 -2.46 -9.20 6.75
CA PHE A 283 -1.30 -8.37 7.05
C PHE A 283 -1.52 -7.46 8.26
N ARG A 284 -0.48 -7.34 9.10
CA ARG A 284 -0.56 -6.62 10.39
C ARG A 284 -0.72 -5.11 10.29
N HIS A 285 -0.38 -4.52 9.14
CA HIS A 285 -0.44 -3.07 8.92
C HIS A 285 -1.69 -2.64 8.16
N VAL A 286 -2.62 -3.57 7.88
CA VAL A 286 -3.99 -3.20 7.51
C VAL A 286 -4.59 -2.41 8.67
N TYR A 287 -5.35 -1.36 8.36
CA TYR A 287 -5.86 -0.45 9.37
C TYR A 287 -6.88 -1.15 10.29
N SER A 288 -6.63 -1.11 11.60
CA SER A 288 -7.60 -1.38 12.66
C SER A 288 -7.72 -0.16 13.56
N ASN A 289 -8.82 -0.05 14.31
CA ASN A 289 -9.02 1.03 15.28
C ASN A 289 -8.87 0.55 16.74
N GLU A 290 -8.34 -0.66 16.97
CA GLU A 290 -8.21 -1.29 18.29
C GLU A 290 -7.40 -0.43 19.29
N GLY A 291 -6.40 0.30 18.79
CA GLY A 291 -5.54 1.20 19.55
C GLY A 291 -6.03 2.65 19.60
N ALA A 292 -7.14 2.99 18.93
CA ALA A 292 -7.75 4.31 19.05
C ALA A 292 -8.44 4.46 20.43
N ALA A 293 -8.46 5.70 20.93
CA ALA A 293 -9.16 6.03 22.17
C ALA A 293 -10.67 5.81 22.04
N ASN A 294 -11.35 5.51 23.14
CA ASN A 294 -12.81 5.46 23.17
C ASN A 294 -13.40 6.80 22.71
N GLY A 295 -14.44 6.77 21.87
CA GLY A 295 -14.98 7.95 21.20
C GLY A 295 -14.30 8.30 19.87
N ALA A 296 -13.18 7.67 19.53
CA ALA A 296 -12.45 7.88 18.27
C ALA A 296 -12.33 6.62 17.40
N ARG A 297 -13.08 5.57 17.76
CA ARG A 297 -13.22 4.32 16.98
C ARG A 297 -14.38 4.46 15.99
N PHE A 298 -14.75 3.37 15.33
CA PHE A 298 -15.87 3.36 14.39
C PHE A 298 -17.20 3.55 15.15
N GLY A 299 -18.22 4.04 14.45
CA GLY A 299 -19.53 4.33 15.05
C GLY A 299 -19.81 5.84 15.09
N THR A 300 -20.95 6.25 14.55
CA THR A 300 -21.29 7.67 14.36
C THR A 300 -21.61 8.41 15.67
N THR A 301 -22.18 7.74 16.67
CA THR A 301 -22.69 8.37 17.90
C THR A 301 -21.71 8.24 19.05
N ASN A 302 -21.22 7.02 19.31
CA ASN A 302 -20.39 6.71 20.46
C ASN A 302 -18.92 6.50 20.07
N GLY A 303 -18.62 6.19 18.80
CA GLY A 303 -17.25 6.02 18.30
C GLY A 303 -16.48 4.96 19.07
N ASN A 304 -17.12 3.84 19.41
CA ASN A 304 -16.56 2.80 20.28
C ASN A 304 -16.45 1.43 19.60
N ASP A 305 -16.98 1.26 18.39
CA ASP A 305 -16.98 -0.02 17.71
C ASP A 305 -15.56 -0.37 17.25
N VAL A 306 -15.12 -1.56 17.65
CA VAL A 306 -13.83 -2.09 17.24
C VAL A 306 -13.96 -2.73 15.86
N GLY A 307 -13.14 -2.27 14.93
CA GLY A 307 -13.22 -2.68 13.54
C GLY A 307 -11.90 -2.51 12.80
N GLN A 308 -11.93 -2.98 11.57
CA GLN A 308 -10.85 -2.86 10.60
C GLN A 308 -11.39 -2.25 9.31
N ARG A 309 -10.50 -1.55 8.60
CA ARG A 309 -10.73 -1.15 7.22
C ARG A 309 -10.02 -2.14 6.31
N ALA A 310 -10.75 -3.13 5.84
CA ALA A 310 -10.27 -4.02 4.80
C ALA A 310 -10.17 -3.27 3.47
N LEU A 311 -9.21 -3.68 2.64
CA LEU A 311 -8.94 -3.03 1.37
C LEU A 311 -9.16 -4.02 0.24
N PHE A 312 -10.13 -3.76 -0.61
CA PHE A 312 -10.36 -4.54 -1.82
C PHE A 312 -9.70 -3.80 -2.98
N CYS A 313 -8.63 -4.38 -3.52
CA CYS A 313 -7.74 -3.75 -4.48
C CYS A 313 -7.77 -4.49 -5.83
N GLY A 314 -7.96 -3.73 -6.90
CA GLY A 314 -7.73 -4.14 -8.28
C GLY A 314 -6.38 -3.65 -8.81
N ALA A 315 -6.27 -3.54 -10.13
CA ALA A 315 -5.12 -2.92 -10.78
C ALA A 315 -5.04 -1.41 -10.48
N GLN A 316 -3.82 -0.89 -10.34
CA GLN A 316 -3.54 0.54 -10.08
C GLN A 316 -4.28 1.10 -8.86
N ALA A 317 -4.35 0.31 -7.78
CA ALA A 317 -4.87 0.70 -6.47
C ALA A 317 -4.05 1.80 -5.79
N LEU A 318 -2.73 1.84 -6.02
CA LEU A 318 -1.81 2.83 -5.43
C LEU A 318 -0.72 3.24 -6.43
N GLY A 319 -0.43 4.53 -6.47
CA GLY A 319 0.75 5.08 -7.13
C GLY A 319 1.91 5.17 -6.15
N MET A 320 3.05 4.56 -6.49
CA MET A 320 4.29 4.64 -5.71
C MET A 320 5.38 5.30 -6.57
N ALA A 321 5.81 6.49 -6.16
CA ALA A 321 7.02 7.10 -6.70
C ALA A 321 8.23 6.55 -5.93
N ASP A 322 9.13 5.85 -6.64
CA ASP A 322 10.32 5.25 -6.07
C ASP A 322 11.56 5.69 -6.85
N LEU A 323 12.17 6.79 -6.39
CA LEU A 323 13.27 7.45 -7.09
C LEU A 323 14.63 7.09 -6.53
N GLY A 324 15.57 6.85 -7.45
CA GLY A 324 16.98 6.61 -7.15
C GLY A 324 17.25 5.34 -6.35
N VAL A 325 18.54 5.06 -6.12
CA VAL A 325 18.97 4.04 -5.16
C VAL A 325 18.99 4.71 -3.77
N PRO A 326 18.65 4.01 -2.67
CA PRO A 326 18.83 4.59 -1.34
C PRO A 326 20.27 5.07 -1.13
N GLY A 327 20.46 6.17 -0.41
CA GLY A 327 21.80 6.63 -0.05
C GLY A 327 22.32 5.90 1.19
N TRP A 328 23.55 5.41 1.14
CA TRP A 328 24.29 4.86 2.30
C TRP A 328 25.44 5.78 2.66
N PHE A 329 25.38 6.38 3.86
CA PHE A 329 26.39 7.32 4.34
C PHE A 329 26.98 6.85 5.66
N GLU A 330 28.30 6.69 5.68
CA GLU A 330 29.06 6.43 6.90
C GLU A 330 29.78 7.72 7.30
N LYS A 331 29.63 8.12 8.56
CA LYS A 331 30.37 9.23 9.15
C LYS A 331 30.91 8.83 10.51
N GLU A 332 32.16 9.17 10.75
CA GLU A 332 32.80 8.98 12.03
C GLU A 332 32.68 10.28 12.86
N PHE A 333 32.47 10.11 14.17
CA PHE A 333 32.25 11.18 15.13
C PHE A 333 33.15 10.97 16.34
N ASP A 334 33.38 12.04 17.09
CA ASP A 334 34.21 12.01 18.32
C ASP A 334 35.64 11.51 18.04
N TYR A 335 36.38 12.20 17.15
CA TYR A 335 37.74 11.81 16.75
C TYR A 335 37.84 10.33 16.35
N ASP A 336 36.93 9.92 15.47
CA ASP A 336 36.78 8.57 14.95
C ASP A 336 36.39 7.49 15.97
N ASN A 337 36.14 7.86 17.23
CA ASN A 337 35.75 6.93 18.28
C ASN A 337 34.36 6.31 18.04
N GLN A 338 33.49 6.99 17.31
CA GLN A 338 32.10 6.58 17.10
C GLN A 338 31.73 6.56 15.62
N ALA A 339 31.45 5.37 15.08
CA ALA A 339 30.91 5.21 13.73
C ALA A 339 29.39 5.46 13.73
N GLY A 340 28.90 6.21 12.74
CA GLY A 340 27.49 6.42 12.47
C GLY A 340 27.14 6.05 11.02
N ILE A 341 26.01 5.37 10.85
CA ILE A 341 25.49 4.98 9.54
C ILE A 341 24.13 5.64 9.36
N ARG A 342 23.95 6.33 8.23
CA ARG A 342 22.70 6.95 7.82
C ARG A 342 22.22 6.34 6.51
N ILE A 343 20.92 6.10 6.45
CA ILE A 343 20.20 5.76 5.22
C ILE A 343 19.26 6.90 4.83
N GLU A 344 19.06 7.05 3.53
CA GLU A 344 18.04 7.94 2.98
C GLU A 344 17.36 7.36 1.76
N LYS A 345 16.08 7.64 1.61
CA LYS A 345 15.30 7.20 0.46
C LYS A 345 14.26 8.26 0.10
N MET A 346 14.22 8.63 -1.18
CA MET A 346 13.14 9.45 -1.74
C MET A 346 12.00 8.53 -2.16
N LEU A 347 10.80 8.81 -1.67
CA LEU A 347 9.60 8.03 -1.95
C LEU A 347 8.36 8.93 -1.90
N GLY A 348 7.33 8.53 -2.63
CA GLY A 348 6.04 9.19 -2.66
C GLY A 348 4.91 8.18 -2.80
N PHE A 349 3.78 8.47 -2.18
CA PHE A 349 2.58 7.65 -2.30
C PHE A 349 1.39 8.53 -2.64
N LEU A 350 0.57 8.06 -3.58
CA LEU A 350 -0.68 8.69 -3.95
C LEU A 350 -1.74 7.63 -4.16
N LYS A 351 -2.92 7.83 -3.56
CA LYS A 351 -4.11 7.07 -3.92
C LYS A 351 -4.70 7.68 -5.20
N PRO A 352 -4.66 6.96 -6.35
CA PRO A 352 -5.16 7.48 -7.61
C PRO A 352 -6.65 7.77 -7.56
N GLN A 353 -7.01 9.00 -7.90
CA GLN A 353 -8.39 9.40 -8.15
C GLN A 353 -8.51 9.94 -9.57
N PHE A 354 -9.48 9.43 -10.31
CA PHE A 354 -9.64 9.75 -11.72
C PHE A 354 -11.10 10.00 -12.07
N LYS A 355 -11.28 10.88 -13.06
CA LYS A 355 -12.53 11.03 -13.80
C LYS A 355 -12.52 10.02 -14.96
N GLY A 356 -13.68 9.62 -15.45
CA GLY A 356 -13.75 8.68 -16.59
C GLY A 356 -14.16 7.25 -16.26
N ASN A 357 -14.83 7.02 -15.12
CA ASN A 357 -15.65 5.81 -14.98
C ASN A 357 -16.78 5.88 -16.04
N PRO A 358 -16.97 4.86 -16.91
CA PRO A 358 -18.05 4.88 -17.91
C PRO A 358 -19.44 5.12 -17.32
N LEU A 359 -19.67 4.71 -16.07
CA LEU A 359 -20.92 4.96 -15.36
C LEU A 359 -21.07 6.40 -14.86
N ARG A 360 -19.96 7.07 -14.58
CA ARG A 360 -19.91 8.39 -13.93
C ARG A 360 -18.71 9.18 -14.47
N PRO A 361 -18.78 9.66 -15.73
CA PRO A 361 -17.62 10.25 -16.40
C PRO A 361 -17.08 11.51 -15.71
N ASP A 362 -17.95 12.28 -15.05
CA ASP A 362 -17.60 13.57 -14.42
C ASP A 362 -17.18 13.46 -12.95
N SER A 363 -17.40 12.31 -12.31
CA SER A 363 -17.11 12.08 -10.89
C SER A 363 -15.64 11.70 -10.69
N LEU A 364 -14.97 12.32 -9.72
CA LEU A 364 -13.61 11.95 -9.31
C LEU A 364 -13.69 10.82 -8.29
N GLU A 365 -13.29 9.61 -8.67
CA GLU A 365 -13.41 8.41 -7.83
C GLU A 365 -12.07 7.70 -7.66
N ASP A 366 -11.92 6.98 -6.54
CA ASP A 366 -10.78 6.08 -6.35
C ASP A 366 -10.79 5.00 -7.44
N PHE A 367 -9.67 4.84 -8.14
CA PHE A 367 -9.63 4.05 -9.39
C PHE A 367 -9.60 2.53 -9.17
N GLY A 368 -8.75 2.08 -8.25
CA GLY A 368 -8.44 0.66 -8.07
C GLY A 368 -8.75 0.11 -6.69
N VAL A 369 -9.44 0.85 -5.82
CA VAL A 369 -9.65 0.49 -4.40
C VAL A 369 -11.08 0.70 -3.97
N ILE A 370 -11.62 -0.29 -3.26
CA ILE A 370 -12.77 -0.14 -2.38
C ILE A 370 -12.31 -0.31 -0.94
N THR A 371 -12.65 0.65 -0.10
CA THR A 371 -12.45 0.58 1.35
C THR A 371 -13.67 -0.06 2.00
N VAL A 372 -13.45 -1.09 2.81
CA VAL A 372 -14.49 -1.90 3.43
C VAL A 372 -14.33 -1.86 4.95
N ASP A 373 -15.21 -1.13 5.64
CA ASP A 373 -15.23 -1.07 7.10
C ASP A 373 -15.99 -2.29 7.67
N THR A 374 -15.35 -3.04 8.57
CA THR A 374 -15.89 -4.29 9.14
C THR A 374 -15.63 -4.37 10.64
N ALA A 375 -16.45 -5.12 11.37
CA ALA A 375 -16.21 -5.42 12.77
C ALA A 375 -15.12 -6.47 12.95
N LEU A 376 -14.33 -6.34 14.03
CA LEU A 376 -13.27 -7.26 14.40
C LEU A 376 -13.70 -8.32 15.42
#